data_AF-A0A4S8HAM4-F1
#
_entry.id   AF-A0A4S8HAM4-F1
#
_cell.length_a   1.000
_cell.length_b   1.000
_cell.length_c   1.000
_cell.angle_alpha   90.00
_cell.angle_beta   90.00
_cell.angle_gamma   90.00
#
_symmetry.space_group_name_H-M   'P 1'
#
loop_
_entity.id
_entity.type
_entity.pdbx_description
1 polymer ?
#
loop_
_entity_poly.entity_id
_entity_poly.type
_entity_poly.pdbx_seq_one_letter_code
_entity_poly.pdbx_strand_id
1 'polypeptide(L)'
;MDFSYAVVPGYNHLYDLNEQIRITRFTHNDHRSVSIAFSGSAIKKVNEFKVYHNNVLLTEVKAPELTFQPLPGGRKYYIKVNDLPGDVIIEMDHTPDSVYRKAGNSGGGAFEVTGSNIPIESGHTYSVNDWALTFDDFNSEADNKEAALYLKDSMNIMPDDSSAERVLKITHFVLQRVKGMDGVPNDALFTLSPVNQLKYVQAGKSKLWCGNYTSIFAFFACKAGVPVRLVSCGDGINGNISTGGHVFAEVWLKEINRWSYVDLLARTVSIKKGDQFLNVIDVSRLLKYPGDDPDLVAAYFDGDSIVQKPFSQVAHTARYYFHKDNSFRFYFNDFLKRQIPKNLLERGKKIFYTRPYYAMYGDNLAIGQSQFMFRIITTYGLFLLLALCLFFGFKSFRKHKAAIK
;
A
#
# COMPACT_ATOMS: atom_id res chain seq x y z
N MET A 1 -21.45 -13.84 -7.92
CA MET A 1 -20.04 -13.95 -8.34
C MET A 1 -19.47 -12.55 -8.37
N ASP A 2 -18.66 -12.21 -7.38
CA ASP A 2 -17.89 -10.98 -7.42
C ASP A 2 -16.76 -11.24 -8.42
N PHE A 3 -16.87 -10.75 -9.65
CA PHE A 3 -15.78 -10.81 -10.64
C PHE A 3 -14.74 -9.75 -10.27
N SER A 4 -14.22 -9.90 -9.06
CA SER A 4 -13.50 -8.87 -8.36
C SER A 4 -12.04 -8.93 -8.83
N TYR A 5 -11.67 -7.82 -9.48
CA TYR A 5 -10.46 -7.67 -10.26
C TYR A 5 -9.24 -7.45 -9.36
N ALA A 6 -8.33 -8.42 -9.38
CA ALA A 6 -7.13 -8.45 -8.54
C ALA A 6 -5.83 -8.50 -9.37
N VAL A 7 -4.80 -7.84 -8.88
CA VAL A 7 -3.39 -8.15 -9.22
C VAL A 7 -2.77 -8.96 -8.08
N VAL A 8 -1.78 -9.80 -8.38
CA VAL A 8 -1.07 -10.61 -7.37
C VAL A 8 0.40 -10.19 -7.32
N PRO A 9 0.71 -9.01 -6.73
CA PRO A 9 2.07 -8.55 -6.58
C PRO A 9 2.83 -9.40 -5.54
N GLY A 10 4.15 -9.52 -5.73
CA GLY A 10 5.04 -9.98 -4.66
C GLY A 10 5.10 -8.97 -3.51
N TYR A 11 5.67 -9.39 -2.37
CA TYR A 11 5.78 -8.56 -1.17
C TYR A 11 6.41 -7.18 -1.46
N ASN A 12 7.56 -7.16 -2.14
CA ASN A 12 8.27 -5.94 -2.49
C ASN A 12 7.40 -4.99 -3.33
N HIS A 13 6.66 -5.47 -4.33
CA HIS A 13 5.79 -4.61 -5.14
C HIS A 13 4.61 -3.98 -4.37
N LEU A 14 4.27 -4.46 -3.16
CA LEU A 14 3.23 -3.85 -2.31
C LEU A 14 3.75 -2.73 -1.41
N TYR A 15 5.06 -2.72 -1.13
CA TYR A 15 5.67 -1.92 -0.08
C TYR A 15 6.86 -1.06 -0.57
N ASP A 16 7.44 -1.40 -1.71
CA ASP A 16 8.42 -0.60 -2.43
C ASP A 16 7.68 0.39 -3.33
N LEU A 17 7.73 1.67 -2.94
CA LEU A 17 6.94 2.72 -3.56
C LEU A 17 7.78 3.68 -4.39
N ASN A 18 7.11 4.38 -5.31
CA ASN A 18 7.73 5.38 -6.18
C ASN A 18 8.41 6.52 -5.42
N GLU A 19 7.92 6.85 -4.22
CA GLU A 19 8.42 7.91 -3.36
C GLU A 19 9.74 7.53 -2.65
N GLN A 20 9.98 6.24 -2.41
CA GLN A 20 11.18 5.77 -1.73
C GLN A 20 12.40 5.85 -2.66
N ILE A 21 13.57 6.10 -2.05
CA ILE A 21 14.84 5.96 -2.76
C ILE A 21 15.04 4.50 -3.15
N ARG A 22 15.36 4.26 -4.42
CA ARG A 22 15.60 2.93 -4.97
C ARG A 22 16.62 2.99 -6.09
N ILE A 23 17.23 1.85 -6.37
CA ILE A 23 18.14 1.67 -7.49
C ILE A 23 17.34 1.20 -8.69
N THR A 24 17.38 1.93 -9.80
CA THR A 24 16.64 1.58 -11.01
C THR A 24 17.50 0.90 -12.06
N ARG A 25 18.82 1.11 -11.98
CA ARG A 25 19.77 0.55 -12.95
C ARG A 25 21.17 0.48 -12.37
N PHE A 26 21.83 -0.64 -12.64
CA PHE A 26 23.28 -0.76 -12.58
C PHE A 26 23.81 -0.85 -14.01
N THR A 27 24.85 -0.08 -14.33
CA THR A 27 25.57 -0.14 -15.60
C THR A 27 27.02 -0.44 -15.31
N HIS A 28 27.52 -1.55 -15.84
CA HIS A 28 28.97 -1.79 -15.90
C HIS A 28 29.53 -0.95 -17.03
N ASN A 29 30.43 -0.01 -16.71
CA ASN A 29 31.11 0.79 -17.71
C ASN A 29 32.48 0.18 -18.04
N ASP A 30 33.00 0.52 -19.23
CA ASP A 30 34.39 0.25 -19.56
C ASP A 30 35.31 0.83 -18.47
N HIS A 31 36.40 0.12 -18.15
CA HIS A 31 37.38 0.49 -17.12
C HIS A 31 37.00 0.25 -15.63
N ARG A 32 36.37 -0.89 -15.30
CA ARG A 32 36.18 -1.36 -13.90
C ARG A 32 35.32 -0.44 -13.03
N SER A 33 34.47 0.41 -13.63
CA SER A 33 33.56 1.28 -12.89
C SER A 33 32.11 0.85 -13.04
N VAL A 34 31.30 1.20 -12.06
CA VAL A 34 29.86 0.96 -12.04
C VAL A 34 29.14 2.29 -11.96
N SER A 35 28.15 2.48 -12.82
CA SER A 35 27.16 3.55 -12.69
C SER A 35 25.89 3.02 -12.03
N ILE A 36 25.34 3.79 -11.11
CA ILE A 36 24.12 3.49 -10.37
C ILE A 36 23.13 4.64 -10.59
N ALA A 37 22.00 4.31 -11.20
CA ALA A 37 20.88 5.21 -11.34
C ALA A 37 19.92 5.04 -10.16
N PHE A 38 19.53 6.17 -9.56
CA PHE A 38 18.57 6.20 -8.46
C PHE A 38 17.25 6.82 -8.92
N SER A 39 16.16 6.45 -8.27
CA SER A 39 14.87 7.14 -8.35
C SER A 39 14.26 7.27 -6.95
N GLY A 40 13.20 8.06 -6.81
CA GLY A 40 12.58 8.40 -5.54
C GLY A 40 12.39 9.91 -5.37
N SER A 41 11.55 10.32 -4.43
CA SER A 41 11.22 11.75 -4.22
C SER A 41 12.42 12.59 -3.77
N ALA A 42 13.44 11.96 -3.20
CA ALA A 42 14.67 12.64 -2.78
C ALA A 42 15.73 12.78 -3.89
N ILE A 43 15.52 12.12 -5.03
CA ILE A 43 16.44 12.17 -6.17
C ILE A 43 16.12 13.41 -7.02
N LYS A 44 17.15 14.22 -7.26
CA LYS A 44 17.12 15.45 -8.05
C LYS A 44 17.67 15.18 -9.46
N LYS A 45 17.56 16.16 -10.37
CA LYS A 45 18.19 16.11 -11.70
C LYS A 45 19.73 16.02 -11.62
N VAL A 46 20.31 16.64 -10.60
CA VAL A 46 21.72 16.55 -10.24
C VAL A 46 21.79 16.30 -8.75
N ASN A 47 22.45 15.22 -8.35
CA ASN A 47 22.57 14.77 -6.98
C ASN A 47 24.00 14.90 -6.50
N GLU A 48 24.17 15.16 -5.21
CA GLU A 48 25.47 15.04 -4.54
C GLU A 48 25.63 13.62 -4.02
N PHE A 49 26.66 12.93 -4.48
CA PHE A 49 26.99 11.58 -4.04
C PHE A 49 28.34 11.55 -3.34
N LYS A 50 28.41 10.87 -2.19
CA LYS A 50 29.67 10.55 -1.50
C LYS A 50 29.71 9.06 -1.20
N VAL A 51 30.71 8.35 -1.71
CA VAL A 51 30.86 6.91 -1.52
C VAL A 51 32.00 6.64 -0.55
N TYR A 52 31.72 5.86 0.48
CA TYR A 52 32.67 5.44 1.49
C TYR A 52 32.84 3.91 1.49
N HIS A 53 34.06 3.47 1.78
CA HIS A 53 34.38 2.09 2.11
C HIS A 53 35.27 2.08 3.36
N ASN A 54 34.87 1.35 4.41
CA ASN A 54 35.57 1.34 5.70
C ASN A 54 35.90 2.75 6.23
N ASN A 55 34.93 3.67 6.15
CA ASN A 55 35.05 5.09 6.52
C ASN A 55 36.02 5.93 5.68
N VAL A 56 36.59 5.38 4.60
CA VAL A 56 37.42 6.11 3.64
C VAL A 56 36.56 6.59 2.48
N LEU A 57 36.61 7.89 2.19
CA LEU A 57 35.94 8.49 1.03
C LEU A 57 36.62 8.00 -0.26
N LEU A 58 35.87 7.33 -1.13
CA LEU A 58 36.35 6.84 -2.42
C LEU A 58 36.05 7.81 -3.55
N THR A 59 34.87 8.41 -3.55
CA THR A 59 34.48 9.40 -4.55
C THR A 59 33.47 10.38 -3.98
N GLU A 60 33.52 11.61 -4.50
CA GLU A 60 32.52 12.65 -4.30
C GLU A 60 32.20 13.27 -5.66
N VAL A 61 30.94 13.22 -6.05
CA VAL A 61 30.52 13.66 -7.40
C VAL A 61 29.16 14.34 -7.38
N LYS A 62 29.00 15.36 -8.21
CA LYS A 62 27.71 16.00 -8.51
C LYS A 62 27.25 15.62 -9.91
N ALA A 63 26.31 14.69 -10.00
CA ALA A 63 25.88 14.12 -11.27
C ALA A 63 24.42 13.62 -11.21
N PRO A 64 23.77 13.38 -12.36
CA PRO A 64 22.45 12.72 -12.38
C PRO A 64 22.49 11.29 -11.82
N GLU A 65 23.57 10.55 -12.11
CA GLU A 65 23.82 9.17 -11.67
C GLU A 65 25.16 9.09 -10.95
N LEU A 66 25.32 8.12 -10.05
CA LEU A 66 26.59 7.88 -9.36
C LEU A 66 27.46 6.98 -10.24
N THR A 67 28.67 7.40 -10.57
CA THR A 67 29.70 6.53 -11.15
C THR A 67 30.89 6.44 -10.22
N PHE A 68 31.32 5.22 -9.87
CA PHE A 68 32.52 5.00 -9.09
C PHE A 68 33.19 3.68 -9.45
N GLN A 69 34.44 3.52 -9.01
CA GLN A 69 35.21 2.29 -9.21
C GLN A 69 35.24 1.50 -7.89
N PRO A 70 34.51 0.36 -7.78
CA PRO A 70 34.59 -0.51 -6.63
C PRO A 70 36.03 -1.00 -6.41
N LEU A 71 36.46 -1.07 -5.15
CA LEU A 71 37.80 -1.55 -4.81
C LEU A 71 37.87 -3.08 -5.00
N PRO A 72 38.99 -3.62 -5.51
CA PRO A 72 39.21 -5.07 -5.51
C PRO A 72 39.09 -5.64 -4.09
N GLY A 73 38.20 -6.62 -3.88
CA GLY A 73 37.91 -7.20 -2.56
C GLY A 73 37.07 -6.32 -1.62
N GLY A 74 36.72 -5.09 -2.04
CA GLY A 74 35.78 -4.25 -1.30
C GLY A 74 34.36 -4.74 -1.50
N ARG A 75 33.72 -5.21 -0.43
CA ARG A 75 32.38 -5.81 -0.49
C ARG A 75 31.24 -4.88 -0.14
N LYS A 76 31.47 -3.86 0.70
CA LYS A 76 30.41 -3.04 1.28
C LYS A 76 30.71 -1.56 1.09
N TYR A 77 29.74 -0.84 0.54
CA TYR A 77 29.86 0.57 0.19
C TYR A 77 28.73 1.36 0.84
N TYR A 78 29.07 2.49 1.42
CA TYR A 78 28.14 3.42 2.05
C TYR A 78 28.03 4.67 1.17
N ILE A 79 26.84 4.96 0.69
CA ILE A 79 26.58 5.99 -0.30
C ILE A 79 25.67 7.03 0.34
N LYS A 80 26.21 8.23 0.57
CA LYS A 80 25.40 9.40 0.91
C LYS A 80 24.85 10.01 -0.37
N VAL A 81 23.55 10.26 -0.38
CA VAL A 81 22.83 10.82 -1.53
C VAL A 81 22.11 12.08 -1.07
N ASN A 82 22.57 13.24 -1.54
CA ASN A 82 22.08 14.56 -1.10
C ASN A 82 22.11 14.66 0.44
N ASP A 83 21.04 15.21 1.02
CA ASP A 83 20.83 15.39 2.45
C ASP A 83 19.92 14.28 3.04
N LEU A 84 19.89 13.10 2.41
CA LEU A 84 19.07 11.99 2.93
C LEU A 84 19.53 11.57 4.33
N PRO A 85 18.59 11.25 5.23
CA PRO A 85 18.92 10.69 6.52
C PRO A 85 19.47 9.26 6.34
N GLY A 86 20.69 9.04 6.82
CA GLY A 86 21.38 7.75 6.73
C GLY A 86 22.06 7.50 5.38
N ASP A 87 22.70 6.33 5.28
CA ASP A 87 23.45 5.94 4.10
C ASP A 87 22.70 4.86 3.29
N VAL A 88 22.79 4.94 1.96
CA VAL A 88 22.47 3.81 1.09
C VAL A 88 23.63 2.82 1.16
N ILE A 89 23.34 1.58 1.55
CA ILE A 89 24.33 0.52 1.71
C ILE A 89 24.16 -0.45 0.55
N ILE A 90 25.23 -0.65 -0.21
CA ILE A 90 25.30 -1.63 -1.29
C ILE A 90 26.42 -2.62 -0.98
N GLU A 91 26.10 -3.90 -1.10
CA GLU A 91 27.06 -4.98 -1.05
C GLU A 91 27.29 -5.52 -2.47
N MET A 92 28.55 -5.52 -2.90
CA MET A 92 28.93 -5.84 -4.27
C MET A 92 30.26 -6.59 -4.29
N ASP A 93 30.28 -7.75 -4.93
CA ASP A 93 31.50 -8.47 -5.26
C ASP A 93 31.98 -8.06 -6.66
N HIS A 94 33.31 -7.94 -6.82
CA HIS A 94 33.95 -7.67 -8.09
C HIS A 94 34.92 -8.80 -8.44
N THR A 95 34.59 -9.55 -9.48
CA THR A 95 35.49 -10.54 -10.07
C THR A 95 36.21 -9.92 -11.26
N PRO A 96 37.51 -9.59 -11.14
CA PRO A 96 38.22 -8.94 -12.22
C PRO A 96 38.43 -9.91 -13.39
N ASP A 97 38.51 -9.36 -14.60
CA ASP A 97 38.80 -10.07 -15.86
C ASP A 97 40.01 -11.01 -15.79
N SER A 98 41.04 -10.64 -15.02
CA SER A 98 42.23 -11.47 -14.79
C SER A 98 41.92 -12.83 -14.15
N VAL A 99 40.87 -12.94 -13.33
CA VAL A 99 40.44 -14.20 -12.71
C VAL A 99 39.79 -15.11 -13.77
N TYR A 100 38.92 -14.57 -14.62
CA TYR A 100 38.34 -15.31 -15.73
C TYR A 100 39.41 -15.78 -16.72
N ARG A 101 40.34 -14.90 -17.10
CA ARG A 101 41.43 -15.26 -18.04
C ARG A 101 42.33 -16.37 -17.54
N LYS A 102 42.63 -16.42 -16.23
CA LYS A 102 43.41 -17.52 -15.62
C LYS A 102 42.72 -18.87 -15.75
N ALA A 103 41.39 -18.90 -15.81
CA ALA A 103 40.58 -20.11 -16.00
C ALA A 103 40.30 -20.43 -17.47
N GLY A 104 40.92 -19.73 -18.44
CA GLY A 104 40.64 -19.89 -19.86
C GLY A 104 39.29 -19.29 -20.32
N ASN A 105 38.67 -18.44 -19.50
CA ASN A 105 37.41 -17.77 -19.81
C ASN A 105 37.68 -16.36 -20.37
N SER A 106 37.16 -16.07 -21.55
CA SER A 106 37.30 -14.76 -22.23
C SER A 106 36.25 -13.73 -21.80
N GLY A 107 35.43 -14.04 -20.80
CA GLY A 107 34.46 -13.12 -20.20
C GLY A 107 35.14 -11.90 -19.59
N GLY A 108 34.44 -10.77 -19.64
CA GLY A 108 34.87 -9.54 -18.96
C GLY A 108 34.79 -9.66 -17.43
N GLY A 109 35.33 -8.67 -16.73
CA GLY A 109 35.12 -8.55 -15.29
C GLY A 109 33.62 -8.46 -14.97
N ALA A 110 33.22 -9.01 -13.83
CA ALA A 110 31.84 -9.06 -13.40
C ALA A 110 31.66 -8.37 -12.05
N PHE A 111 30.54 -7.65 -11.91
CA PHE A 111 30.07 -7.10 -10.65
C PHE A 111 28.81 -7.86 -10.26
N GLU A 112 28.77 -8.36 -9.03
CA GLU A 112 27.61 -9.04 -8.47
C GLU A 112 27.12 -8.24 -7.28
N VAL A 113 25.90 -7.70 -7.36
CA VAL A 113 25.26 -7.02 -6.23
C VAL A 113 24.64 -8.09 -5.35
N THR A 114 25.22 -8.31 -4.18
CA THR A 114 24.84 -9.36 -3.24
C THR A 114 23.93 -8.84 -2.12
N GLY A 115 23.83 -7.52 -1.95
CA GLY A 115 22.95 -6.92 -0.96
C GLY A 115 22.70 -5.44 -1.18
N SER A 116 21.56 -4.97 -0.68
CA SER A 116 21.19 -3.55 -0.64
C SER A 116 20.23 -3.30 0.52
N ASN A 117 20.37 -2.17 1.21
CA ASN A 117 19.39 -1.75 2.22
C ASN A 117 18.21 -0.96 1.63
N ILE A 118 18.23 -0.68 0.33
CA ILE A 118 17.14 -0.07 -0.43
C ILE A 118 16.68 -0.97 -1.57
N PRO A 119 15.44 -0.82 -2.07
CA PRO A 119 14.96 -1.61 -3.19
C PRO A 119 15.82 -1.47 -4.44
N ILE A 120 15.99 -2.58 -5.16
CA ILE A 120 16.50 -2.62 -6.53
C ILE A 120 15.30 -2.93 -7.42
N GLU A 121 14.89 -1.98 -8.26
CA GLU A 121 13.66 -2.04 -9.04
C GLU A 121 13.69 -3.23 -10.01
N SER A 122 12.77 -4.18 -9.84
CA SER A 122 12.62 -5.35 -10.72
C SER A 122 11.31 -5.34 -11.54
N GLY A 123 10.51 -4.27 -11.46
CA GLY A 123 9.19 -4.23 -12.07
C GLY A 123 8.38 -2.98 -11.73
N HIS A 124 7.06 -3.05 -11.95
CA HIS A 124 6.15 -1.94 -11.70
C HIS A 124 6.00 -1.64 -10.20
N THR A 125 6.29 -0.40 -9.81
CA THR A 125 6.09 0.13 -8.47
C THR A 125 4.89 1.08 -8.42
N TYR A 126 4.20 1.08 -7.29
CA TYR A 126 3.05 1.96 -7.04
C TYR A 126 3.49 3.21 -6.28
N SER A 127 2.74 4.29 -6.42
CA SER A 127 2.84 5.46 -5.54
C SER A 127 2.02 5.25 -4.26
N VAL A 128 2.30 6.01 -3.21
CA VAL A 128 1.44 6.06 -2.01
C VAL A 128 0.00 6.40 -2.41
N ASN A 129 -0.15 7.35 -3.36
CA ASN A 129 -1.44 7.84 -3.82
C ASN A 129 -2.25 6.80 -4.59
N ASP A 130 -1.63 5.77 -5.18
CA ASP A 130 -2.38 4.69 -5.82
C ASP A 130 -3.20 3.90 -4.78
N TRP A 131 -2.78 3.88 -3.53
CA TRP A 131 -3.44 3.18 -2.42
C TRP A 131 -4.26 4.09 -1.52
N ALA A 132 -3.84 5.35 -1.38
CA ALA A 132 -4.41 6.29 -0.42
C ALA A 132 -5.89 6.58 -0.71
N LEU A 133 -6.76 6.26 0.24
CA LEU A 133 -8.19 6.50 0.13
C LEU A 133 -8.51 7.98 -0.05
N THR A 134 -9.49 8.23 -0.91
CA THR A 134 -10.10 9.55 -1.07
C THR A 134 -11.56 9.51 -0.64
N PHE A 135 -11.95 10.55 0.08
CA PHE A 135 -13.28 10.68 0.68
C PHE A 135 -14.09 11.83 0.06
N ASP A 136 -13.53 12.52 -0.93
CA ASP A 136 -14.08 13.74 -1.52
C ASP A 136 -15.43 13.50 -2.21
N ASP A 137 -15.63 12.27 -2.71
CA ASP A 137 -16.86 11.88 -3.37
C ASP A 137 -17.99 11.47 -2.39
N PHE A 138 -17.70 11.22 -1.13
CA PHE A 138 -18.66 10.58 -0.20
C PHE A 138 -19.18 11.51 0.89
N ASN A 139 -18.65 12.73 0.98
CA ASN A 139 -18.91 13.62 2.10
C ASN A 139 -19.44 14.96 1.62
N SER A 140 -20.41 15.46 2.37
CA SER A 140 -20.91 16.82 2.20
C SER A 140 -19.89 17.84 2.69
N GLU A 141 -20.05 19.10 2.28
CA GLU A 141 -19.28 20.22 2.83
C GLU A 141 -19.44 20.32 4.36
N ALA A 142 -20.64 20.02 4.87
CA ALA A 142 -20.91 19.97 6.30
C ALA A 142 -20.07 18.90 7.01
N ASP A 143 -19.99 17.68 6.45
CA ASP A 143 -19.16 16.60 7.00
C ASP A 143 -17.67 17.01 7.04
N ASN A 144 -17.19 17.68 5.99
CA ASN A 144 -15.80 18.15 5.90
C ASN A 144 -15.50 19.23 6.95
N LYS A 145 -16.40 20.21 7.12
CA LYS A 145 -16.27 21.27 8.12
C LYS A 145 -16.25 20.69 9.53
N GLU A 146 -17.10 19.71 9.79
CA GLU A 146 -17.16 19.05 11.08
C GLU A 146 -15.93 18.19 11.38
N ALA A 147 -15.43 17.47 10.38
CA ALA A 147 -14.18 16.74 10.52
C ALA A 147 -13.02 17.67 10.91
N ALA A 148 -12.94 18.84 10.29
CA ALA A 148 -11.94 19.86 10.61
C ALA A 148 -12.06 20.36 12.07
N LEU A 149 -13.30 20.55 12.56
CA LEU A 149 -13.54 20.92 13.97
C LEU A 149 -13.09 19.81 14.93
N TYR A 150 -13.41 18.54 14.66
CA TYR A 150 -12.93 17.44 15.51
C TYR A 150 -11.40 17.35 15.52
N LEU A 151 -10.77 17.42 14.34
CA LEU A 151 -9.31 17.34 14.21
C LEU A 151 -8.61 18.45 15.00
N LYS A 152 -9.12 19.68 14.90
CA LYS A 152 -8.53 20.84 15.59
C LYS A 152 -8.88 20.86 17.08
N ASP A 153 -10.16 20.85 17.42
CA ASP A 153 -10.63 21.22 18.76
C ASP A 153 -10.67 20.03 19.72
N SER A 154 -10.90 18.81 19.20
CA SER A 154 -11.04 17.62 20.05
C SER A 154 -9.85 16.68 20.00
N MET A 155 -9.22 16.52 18.83
CA MET A 155 -8.04 15.67 18.66
C MET A 155 -6.73 16.45 18.83
N ASN A 156 -6.80 17.78 18.79
CA ASN A 156 -5.65 18.68 18.90
C ASN A 156 -4.52 18.30 17.92
N ILE A 157 -4.89 18.11 16.65
CA ILE A 157 -3.95 17.84 15.55
C ILE A 157 -3.26 19.15 15.18
N MET A 158 -1.94 19.16 15.32
CA MET A 158 -1.10 20.31 15.04
C MET A 158 -0.46 20.21 13.66
N PRO A 159 -0.13 21.34 13.00
CA PRO A 159 0.50 21.33 11.68
C PRO A 159 1.83 20.57 11.62
N ASP A 160 2.59 20.60 12.71
CA ASP A 160 3.92 19.99 12.88
C ASP A 160 3.89 18.55 13.39
N ASP A 161 2.72 18.02 13.80
CA ASP A 161 2.58 16.61 14.17
C ASP A 161 3.05 15.70 13.01
N SER A 162 3.85 14.69 13.35
CA SER A 162 4.22 13.57 12.47
C SER A 162 3.00 12.73 12.09
N SER A 163 3.13 11.89 11.05
CA SER A 163 2.04 10.98 10.69
C SER A 163 1.70 10.03 11.87
N ALA A 164 2.72 9.50 12.56
CA ALA A 164 2.52 8.63 13.72
C ALA A 164 1.77 9.31 14.87
N GLU A 165 2.08 10.57 15.20
CA GLU A 165 1.38 11.33 16.25
C GLU A 165 -0.09 11.58 15.88
N ARG A 166 -0.37 11.93 14.62
CA ARG A 166 -1.73 12.10 14.13
C ARG A 166 -2.52 10.80 14.26
N VAL A 167 -1.94 9.67 13.85
CA VAL A 167 -2.55 8.34 13.96
C VAL A 167 -2.88 8.01 15.41
N LEU A 168 -1.96 8.30 16.35
CA LEU A 168 -2.16 8.07 17.78
C LEU A 168 -3.32 8.91 18.33
N LYS A 169 -3.33 10.22 18.06
CA LYS A 169 -4.39 11.15 18.52
C LYS A 169 -5.76 10.78 17.96
N ILE A 170 -5.83 10.46 16.66
CA ILE A 170 -7.08 10.06 15.99
C ILE A 170 -7.58 8.74 16.56
N THR A 171 -6.71 7.74 16.71
CA THR A 171 -7.10 6.43 17.25
C THR A 171 -7.61 6.56 18.68
N HIS A 172 -6.91 7.32 19.54
CA HIS A 172 -7.34 7.60 20.90
C HIS A 172 -8.74 8.25 20.91
N PHE A 173 -8.92 9.32 20.14
CA PHE A 173 -10.20 10.02 20.04
C PHE A 173 -11.35 9.12 19.61
N VAL A 174 -11.15 8.30 18.56
CA VAL A 174 -12.21 7.43 18.03
C VAL A 174 -12.56 6.37 19.06
N LEU A 175 -11.58 5.64 19.59
CA LEU A 175 -11.80 4.54 20.54
C LEU A 175 -12.40 5.02 21.87
N GLN A 176 -12.03 6.21 22.35
CA GLN A 176 -12.68 6.84 23.50
C GLN A 176 -14.18 7.03 23.29
N ARG A 177 -14.56 7.52 22.12
CA ARG A 177 -15.94 7.91 21.81
C ARG A 177 -16.86 6.73 21.53
N VAL A 178 -16.30 5.59 21.15
CA VAL A 178 -17.07 4.40 20.79
C VAL A 178 -16.86 3.25 21.77
N LYS A 179 -16.32 3.54 22.97
CA LYS A 179 -16.13 2.57 24.05
C LYS A 179 -17.43 1.81 24.34
N GLY A 180 -17.39 0.49 24.24
CA GLY A 180 -18.56 -0.39 24.47
C GLY A 180 -19.56 -0.46 23.30
N MET A 181 -19.22 0.10 22.14
CA MET A 181 -20.06 0.05 20.93
C MET A 181 -19.70 -1.09 19.98
N ASP A 182 -18.87 -2.04 20.42
CA ASP A 182 -18.58 -3.27 19.68
C ASP A 182 -19.87 -4.10 19.48
N GLY A 183 -20.12 -4.55 18.26
CA GLY A 183 -21.25 -5.42 17.96
C GLY A 183 -21.87 -5.22 16.57
N VAL A 184 -23.01 -5.86 16.33
CA VAL A 184 -23.67 -5.87 15.02
C VAL A 184 -24.27 -4.49 14.70
N PRO A 185 -23.80 -3.78 13.68
CA PRO A 185 -24.38 -2.51 13.25
C PRO A 185 -25.77 -2.74 12.65
N ASN A 186 -26.66 -1.78 12.79
CA ASN A 186 -27.90 -1.73 12.03
C ASN A 186 -27.68 -1.22 10.59
N ASP A 187 -28.62 -1.51 9.70
CA ASP A 187 -28.52 -1.20 8.27
C ASP A 187 -28.39 0.30 7.98
N ALA A 188 -29.04 1.14 8.79
CA ALA A 188 -29.01 2.59 8.65
C ALA A 188 -27.58 3.15 8.70
N LEU A 189 -26.71 2.56 9.53
CA LEU A 189 -25.33 3.01 9.71
C LEU A 189 -24.53 3.00 8.40
N PHE A 190 -24.74 2.02 7.53
CA PHE A 190 -24.00 1.87 6.27
C PHE A 190 -24.32 2.94 5.23
N THR A 191 -25.39 3.72 5.44
CA THR A 191 -25.77 4.83 4.55
C THR A 191 -25.19 6.18 4.98
N LEU A 192 -24.57 6.24 6.16
CA LEU A 192 -24.06 7.47 6.75
C LEU A 192 -22.61 7.73 6.36
N SER A 193 -22.25 9.02 6.24
CA SER A 193 -20.85 9.46 6.16
C SER A 193 -20.07 9.01 7.41
N PRO A 194 -18.74 8.82 7.34
CA PRO A 194 -17.96 8.34 8.49
C PRO A 194 -18.11 9.21 9.76
N VAL A 195 -18.19 10.54 9.62
CA VAL A 195 -18.44 11.43 10.76
C VAL A 195 -19.85 11.24 11.35
N ASN A 196 -20.86 11.01 10.50
CA ASN A 196 -22.20 10.72 10.96
C ASN A 196 -22.33 9.30 11.53
N GLN A 197 -21.55 8.32 11.06
CA GLN A 197 -21.44 7.01 11.69
C GLN A 197 -20.96 7.15 13.13
N LEU A 198 -19.88 7.92 13.37
CA LEU A 198 -19.37 8.20 14.71
C LEU A 198 -20.45 8.79 15.62
N LYS A 199 -21.12 9.86 15.18
CA LYS A 199 -22.21 10.48 15.97
C LYS A 199 -23.36 9.53 16.26
N TYR A 200 -23.75 8.74 15.25
CA TYR A 200 -24.88 7.83 15.36
C TYR A 200 -24.63 6.75 16.41
N VAL A 201 -23.42 6.18 16.45
CA VAL A 201 -23.05 5.19 17.48
C VAL A 201 -22.81 5.83 18.85
N GLN A 202 -22.26 7.05 18.92
CA GLN A 202 -22.13 7.80 20.18
C GLN A 202 -23.49 8.07 20.83
N ALA A 203 -24.52 8.29 20.01
CA ALA A 203 -25.90 8.44 20.48
C ALA A 203 -26.57 7.10 20.87
N GLY A 204 -25.83 5.99 20.89
CA GLY A 204 -26.32 4.66 21.25
C GLY A 204 -27.26 4.03 20.21
N LYS A 205 -27.29 4.56 18.98
CA LYS A 205 -28.28 4.13 17.96
C LYS A 205 -27.85 2.91 17.15
N SER A 206 -26.59 2.51 17.22
CA SER A 206 -26.05 1.33 16.53
C SER A 206 -24.76 0.85 17.20
N LYS A 207 -24.25 -0.29 16.75
CA LYS A 207 -22.93 -0.84 17.11
C LYS A 207 -21.97 -0.71 15.93
N LEU A 208 -20.73 -1.13 16.14
CA LEU A 208 -19.66 -1.07 15.14
C LEU A 208 -19.07 -2.45 14.89
N TRP A 209 -18.86 -2.74 13.60
CA TRP A 209 -17.98 -3.80 13.13
C TRP A 209 -16.69 -3.22 12.52
N CYS A 210 -15.77 -4.11 12.16
CA CYS A 210 -14.46 -3.80 11.60
C CYS A 210 -14.50 -2.76 10.46
N GLY A 211 -15.44 -2.91 9.52
CA GLY A 211 -15.62 -1.97 8.41
C GLY A 211 -15.96 -0.55 8.87
N ASN A 212 -16.81 -0.39 9.89
CA ASN A 212 -17.20 0.92 10.40
C ASN A 212 -16.04 1.58 11.15
N TYR A 213 -15.36 0.84 12.03
CA TYR A 213 -14.15 1.32 12.72
C TYR A 213 -13.11 1.83 11.74
N THR A 214 -12.82 1.02 10.71
CA THR A 214 -11.83 1.34 9.69
C THR A 214 -12.25 2.57 8.87
N SER A 215 -13.53 2.67 8.50
CA SER A 215 -14.05 3.80 7.73
C SER A 215 -13.98 5.13 8.51
N ILE A 216 -14.42 5.11 9.78
CA ILE A 216 -14.36 6.29 10.67
C ILE A 216 -12.90 6.74 10.85
N PHE A 217 -12.01 5.81 11.19
CA PHE A 217 -10.60 6.10 11.36
C PHE A 217 -9.96 6.65 10.08
N ALA A 218 -10.11 5.95 8.96
CA ALA A 218 -9.50 6.32 7.69
C ALA A 218 -9.97 7.71 7.23
N PHE A 219 -11.24 8.04 7.46
CA PHE A 219 -11.76 9.37 7.15
C PHE A 219 -11.03 10.48 7.90
N PHE A 220 -10.92 10.37 9.23
CA PHE A 220 -10.20 11.37 10.02
C PHE A 220 -8.70 11.42 9.70
N ALA A 221 -8.07 10.25 9.51
CA ALA A 221 -6.66 10.15 9.14
C ALA A 221 -6.36 10.81 7.77
N CYS A 222 -7.17 10.52 6.75
CA CYS A 222 -7.03 11.18 5.44
C CYS A 222 -7.25 12.70 5.54
N LYS A 223 -8.24 13.17 6.32
CA LYS A 223 -8.45 14.60 6.56
C LYS A 223 -7.34 15.26 7.36
N ALA A 224 -6.64 14.50 8.20
CA ALA A 224 -5.42 14.93 8.88
C ALA A 224 -4.16 14.85 7.98
N GLY A 225 -4.31 14.53 6.69
CA GLY A 225 -3.18 14.42 5.76
C GLY A 225 -2.32 13.18 5.96
N VAL A 226 -2.84 12.15 6.63
CA VAL A 226 -2.19 10.83 6.74
C VAL A 226 -2.77 9.91 5.66
N PRO A 227 -1.99 9.48 4.66
CA PRO A 227 -2.48 8.53 3.66
C PRO A 227 -2.85 7.20 4.32
N VAL A 228 -4.05 6.70 4.03
CA VAL A 228 -4.57 5.44 4.55
C VAL A 228 -4.96 4.55 3.39
N ARG A 229 -4.63 3.26 3.45
CA ARG A 229 -5.20 2.25 2.54
C ARG A 229 -6.03 1.24 3.33
N LEU A 230 -7.11 0.78 2.71
CA LEU A 230 -7.91 -0.31 3.27
C LEU A 230 -7.24 -1.64 2.97
N VAL A 231 -7.24 -2.51 3.96
CA VAL A 231 -6.85 -3.89 3.81
C VAL A 231 -7.98 -4.77 4.33
N SER A 232 -8.37 -5.79 3.56
CA SER A 232 -9.22 -6.86 4.07
C SER A 232 -8.50 -8.19 4.03
N CYS A 233 -8.95 -9.12 4.86
CA CYS A 233 -8.57 -10.51 4.75
C CYS A 233 -9.82 -11.39 4.84
N GLY A 234 -9.65 -12.63 4.41
CA GLY A 234 -10.69 -13.64 4.36
C GLY A 234 -11.43 -13.66 3.03
N ASP A 235 -11.86 -14.87 2.67
CA ASP A 235 -12.65 -15.15 1.47
C ASP A 235 -14.01 -15.74 1.86
N GLY A 236 -15.03 -15.44 1.05
CA GLY A 236 -16.28 -16.19 1.09
C GLY A 236 -16.07 -17.46 0.27
N ILE A 237 -16.17 -18.64 0.90
CA ILE A 237 -15.98 -19.91 0.18
C ILE A 237 -17.26 -20.23 -0.62
N ASN A 238 -18.41 -20.27 0.04
CA ASN A 238 -19.73 -20.53 -0.55
C ASN A 238 -20.85 -20.17 0.45
N GLY A 239 -21.93 -19.55 -0.03
CA GLY A 239 -23.08 -19.20 0.81
C GLY A 239 -22.75 -18.19 1.92
N ASN A 240 -23.18 -18.45 3.15
CA ASN A 240 -22.99 -17.61 4.34
C ASN A 240 -21.72 -17.95 5.14
N ILE A 241 -20.77 -18.72 4.58
CA ILE A 241 -19.53 -19.12 5.26
C ILE A 241 -18.38 -18.22 4.77
N SER A 242 -17.74 -17.52 5.72
CA SER A 242 -16.53 -16.73 5.49
C SER A 242 -15.33 -17.33 6.22
N THR A 243 -14.15 -17.19 5.62
CA THR A 243 -12.87 -17.62 6.21
C THR A 243 -12.20 -16.46 6.91
N GLY A 244 -12.72 -16.08 8.08
CA GLY A 244 -12.10 -15.01 8.86
C GLY A 244 -12.15 -13.64 8.18
N GLY A 245 -13.32 -13.27 7.64
CA GLY A 245 -13.53 -11.96 7.03
C GLY A 245 -13.27 -10.83 8.02
N HIS A 246 -12.29 -9.97 7.73
CA HIS A 246 -11.94 -8.81 8.54
C HIS A 246 -11.41 -7.66 7.70
N VAL A 247 -11.63 -6.42 8.15
CA VAL A 247 -11.21 -5.20 7.45
C VAL A 247 -10.53 -4.28 8.46
N PHE A 248 -9.38 -3.74 8.08
CA PHE A 248 -8.56 -2.85 8.88
C PHE A 248 -7.79 -1.90 7.95
N ALA A 249 -6.91 -1.08 8.52
CA ALA A 249 -6.17 -0.07 7.77
C ALA A 249 -4.67 -0.32 7.81
N GLU A 250 -3.98 0.21 6.80
CA GLU A 250 -2.59 0.59 6.94
C GLU A 250 -2.45 2.09 6.69
N VAL A 251 -1.54 2.73 7.41
CA VAL A 251 -1.26 4.16 7.31
C VAL A 251 0.16 4.40 6.84
N TRP A 252 0.35 5.38 5.96
CA TRP A 252 1.69 5.76 5.49
C TRP A 252 2.32 6.75 6.46
N LEU A 253 3.42 6.32 7.09
CA LEU A 253 4.23 7.13 7.99
C LEU A 253 5.33 7.80 7.16
N LYS A 254 5.11 9.08 6.82
CA LYS A 254 5.99 9.83 5.90
C LYS A 254 7.41 9.98 6.46
N GLU A 255 7.52 10.15 7.78
CA GLU A 255 8.78 10.34 8.49
C GLU A 255 9.74 9.15 8.38
N ILE A 256 9.21 7.96 8.10
CA ILE A 256 9.98 6.72 7.95
C ILE A 256 9.74 6.01 6.61
N ASN A 257 8.98 6.64 5.71
CA ASN A 257 8.56 6.10 4.41
C ASN A 257 8.08 4.65 4.47
N ARG A 258 7.07 4.36 5.29
CA ARG A 258 6.57 3.00 5.48
C ARG A 258 5.08 2.91 5.80
N TRP A 259 4.43 1.85 5.31
CA TRP A 259 3.09 1.47 5.75
C TRP A 259 3.13 0.80 7.12
N SER A 260 2.27 1.26 8.05
CA SER A 260 2.08 0.67 9.38
C SER A 260 0.68 0.08 9.51
N TYR A 261 0.58 -1.12 10.08
CA TYR A 261 -0.69 -1.76 10.42
C TYR A 261 -1.44 -0.99 11.53
N VAL A 262 -2.75 -0.80 11.33
CA VAL A 262 -3.67 -0.17 12.30
C VAL A 262 -5.01 -0.91 12.30
N ASP A 263 -5.50 -1.30 13.47
CA ASP A 263 -6.76 -2.00 13.62
C ASP A 263 -7.49 -1.57 14.89
N LEU A 264 -8.49 -0.71 14.72
CA LEU A 264 -9.27 -0.18 15.83
C LEU A 264 -10.21 -1.20 16.45
N LEU A 265 -10.68 -2.21 15.69
CA LEU A 265 -11.48 -3.29 16.30
C LEU A 265 -10.59 -4.12 17.25
N ALA A 266 -9.33 -4.36 16.85
CA ALA A 266 -8.31 -4.96 17.70
C ALA A 266 -7.70 -3.98 18.71
N ARG A 267 -8.14 -2.72 18.76
CA ARG A 267 -7.60 -1.65 19.61
C ARG A 267 -6.08 -1.43 19.45
N THR A 268 -5.54 -1.79 18.29
CA THR A 268 -4.11 -1.75 17.99
C THR A 268 -3.82 -0.57 17.06
N VAL A 269 -2.98 0.34 17.54
CA VAL A 269 -2.62 1.61 16.87
C VAL A 269 -1.44 1.41 15.93
N SER A 270 -0.46 0.61 16.33
CA SER A 270 0.70 0.20 15.54
C SER A 270 1.39 -0.99 16.17
N ILE A 271 2.21 -1.70 15.38
CA ILE A 271 3.08 -2.77 15.86
C ILE A 271 4.50 -2.46 15.38
N LYS A 272 5.47 -2.65 16.27
CA LYS A 272 6.89 -2.44 15.99
C LYS A 272 7.71 -3.67 16.36
N LYS A 273 8.81 -3.87 15.64
CA LYS A 273 9.93 -4.70 16.06
C LYS A 273 11.16 -3.82 16.25
N GLY A 274 11.57 -3.57 17.49
CA GLY A 274 12.49 -2.48 17.82
C GLY A 274 11.92 -1.13 17.35
N ASP A 275 12.67 -0.38 16.54
CA ASP A 275 12.21 0.91 15.98
C ASP A 275 11.40 0.78 14.69
N GLN A 276 11.31 -0.43 14.12
CA GLN A 276 10.68 -0.66 12.83
C GLN A 276 9.17 -0.88 12.97
N PHE A 277 8.37 0.03 12.43
CA PHE A 277 6.93 -0.18 12.25
C PHE A 277 6.67 -1.30 11.25
N LEU A 278 5.69 -2.13 11.55
CA LEU A 278 5.34 -3.31 10.75
C LEU A 278 4.06 -3.08 9.96
N ASN A 279 4.08 -3.55 8.72
CA ASN A 279 2.89 -3.68 7.89
C ASN A 279 2.15 -4.98 8.20
N VAL A 280 0.95 -5.18 7.64
CA VAL A 280 0.13 -6.36 7.92
C VAL A 280 0.78 -7.67 7.49
N ILE A 281 1.54 -7.69 6.39
CA ILE A 281 2.18 -8.93 5.93
C ILE A 281 3.32 -9.31 6.86
N ASP A 282 4.10 -8.34 7.34
CA ASP A 282 5.11 -8.58 8.38
C ASP A 282 4.47 -9.11 9.67
N VAL A 283 3.38 -8.49 10.12
CA VAL A 283 2.62 -8.94 11.30
C VAL A 283 2.11 -10.37 11.11
N SER A 284 1.49 -10.67 9.97
CA SER A 284 0.98 -12.00 9.64
C SER A 284 2.09 -13.07 9.62
N ARG A 285 3.24 -12.76 9.02
CA ARG A 285 4.39 -13.66 8.99
C ARG A 285 4.96 -13.93 10.38
N LEU A 286 5.07 -12.91 11.23
CA LEU A 286 5.54 -13.07 12.61
C LEU A 286 4.56 -13.91 13.46
N LEU A 287 3.25 -13.79 13.21
CA LEU A 287 2.25 -14.61 13.89
C LEU A 287 2.31 -16.10 13.55
N LYS A 288 2.87 -16.48 12.38
CA LYS A 288 3.06 -17.89 11.99
C LYS A 288 4.11 -18.61 12.83
N TYR A 289 5.05 -17.87 13.41
CA TYR A 289 6.12 -18.40 14.25
C TYR A 289 6.00 -17.80 15.65
N PRO A 290 4.97 -18.20 16.42
CA PRO A 290 4.70 -17.60 17.73
C PRO A 290 5.85 -17.91 18.69
N GLY A 291 6.70 -16.92 18.91
CA GLY A 291 7.61 -16.82 20.04
C GLY A 291 7.29 -15.58 20.84
N ASP A 292 7.60 -15.59 22.14
CA ASP A 292 7.62 -14.36 22.93
C ASP A 292 8.87 -13.56 22.54
N ASP A 293 8.74 -12.82 21.44
CA ASP A 293 9.74 -11.86 20.99
C ASP A 293 9.55 -10.56 21.79
N PRO A 294 10.45 -10.23 22.74
CA PRO A 294 10.31 -9.05 23.59
C PRO A 294 10.41 -7.74 22.80
N ASP A 295 11.02 -7.77 21.62
CA ASP A 295 11.15 -6.58 20.76
C ASP A 295 9.89 -6.31 19.93
N LEU A 296 8.95 -7.27 19.90
CA LEU A 296 7.68 -7.15 19.18
C LEU A 296 6.60 -6.52 20.06
N VAL A 297 6.44 -5.21 19.93
CA VAL A 297 5.59 -4.38 20.81
C VAL A 297 4.46 -3.74 20.01
N ALA A 298 3.27 -3.67 20.62
CA ALA A 298 2.12 -2.98 20.06
C ALA A 298 1.77 -1.74 20.89
N ALA A 299 1.49 -0.63 20.20
CA ALA A 299 0.77 0.50 20.78
C ALA A 299 -0.71 0.12 20.83
N TYR A 300 -1.25 -0.10 22.03
CA TYR A 300 -2.57 -0.66 22.28
C TYR A 300 -3.42 0.28 23.12
N PHE A 301 -4.69 0.45 22.75
CA PHE A 301 -5.63 1.26 23.51
C PHE A 301 -6.26 0.46 24.66
N ASP A 302 -5.88 0.80 25.88
CA ASP A 302 -6.28 0.12 27.12
C ASP A 302 -7.37 0.89 27.86
N GLY A 303 -8.51 1.06 27.19
CA GLY A 303 -9.72 1.68 27.74
C GLY A 303 -9.67 3.21 27.82
N ASP A 304 -8.61 3.77 28.39
CA ASP A 304 -8.48 5.21 28.67
C ASP A 304 -7.25 5.85 28.00
N SER A 305 -6.21 5.07 27.72
CA SER A 305 -4.96 5.55 27.15
C SER A 305 -4.37 4.55 26.15
N ILE A 306 -3.43 5.02 25.32
CA ILE A 306 -2.63 4.15 24.47
C ILE A 306 -1.34 3.81 25.22
N VAL A 307 -1.08 2.52 25.40
CA VAL A 307 0.06 1.98 26.13
C VAL A 307 0.85 1.02 25.23
N GLN A 308 2.13 0.83 25.53
CA GLN A 308 2.94 -0.18 24.86
C GLN A 308 2.75 -1.52 25.56
N LYS A 309 2.44 -2.59 24.83
CA LYS A 309 2.32 -3.96 25.34
C LYS A 309 3.06 -4.93 24.42
N PRO A 310 3.66 -6.02 24.96
CA PRO A 310 4.13 -7.11 24.12
C PRO A 310 3.01 -7.58 23.20
N PHE A 311 3.29 -7.71 21.90
CA PHE A 311 2.23 -7.99 20.92
C PHE A 311 1.56 -9.34 21.22
N SER A 312 2.29 -10.32 21.75
CA SER A 312 1.75 -11.63 22.10
C SER A 312 0.57 -11.58 23.09
N GLN A 313 0.48 -10.53 23.91
CA GLN A 313 -0.60 -10.31 24.89
C GLN A 313 -1.86 -9.69 24.27
N VAL A 314 -1.73 -8.97 23.16
CA VAL A 314 -2.83 -8.23 22.53
C VAL A 314 -3.19 -8.74 21.13
N ALA A 315 -2.44 -9.69 20.58
CA ALA A 315 -2.59 -10.24 19.23
C ALA A 315 -3.84 -11.11 19.00
N HIS A 316 -4.78 -11.23 19.94
CA HIS A 316 -5.95 -12.12 19.86
C HIS A 316 -6.74 -11.96 18.55
N THR A 317 -7.13 -10.74 18.18
CA THR A 317 -7.88 -10.44 16.94
C THR A 317 -7.06 -10.77 15.69
N ALA A 318 -5.78 -10.38 15.67
CA ALA A 318 -4.89 -10.67 14.55
C ALA A 318 -4.66 -12.18 14.39
N ARG A 319 -4.47 -12.94 15.48
CA ARG A 319 -4.34 -14.40 15.46
C ARG A 319 -5.62 -15.09 14.99
N TYR A 320 -6.78 -14.54 15.36
CA TYR A 320 -8.08 -15.08 14.95
C TYR A 320 -8.28 -14.95 13.44
N TYR A 321 -7.93 -13.80 12.85
CA TYR A 321 -8.15 -13.54 11.43
C TYR A 321 -6.98 -13.96 10.53
N PHE A 322 -5.72 -13.83 10.94
CA PHE A 322 -4.54 -14.04 10.07
C PHE A 322 -4.09 -15.51 10.05
N HIS A 323 -5.02 -16.43 9.81
CA HIS A 323 -4.69 -17.85 9.69
C HIS A 323 -3.85 -18.13 8.43
N LYS A 324 -3.15 -19.27 8.42
CA LYS A 324 -2.14 -19.62 7.39
C LYS A 324 -2.67 -19.62 5.94
N ASP A 325 -3.95 -19.93 5.76
CA ASP A 325 -4.60 -20.03 4.45
C ASP A 325 -5.31 -18.74 4.04
N ASN A 326 -5.14 -17.67 4.80
CA ASN A 326 -5.80 -16.40 4.52
C ASN A 326 -5.07 -15.62 3.42
N SER A 327 -5.85 -14.85 2.65
CA SER A 327 -5.36 -13.88 1.68
C SER A 327 -5.69 -12.45 2.14
N PHE A 328 -4.82 -11.51 1.78
CA PHE A 328 -4.97 -10.09 2.06
C PHE A 328 -5.30 -9.35 0.77
N ARG A 329 -6.33 -8.49 0.80
CA ARG A 329 -6.71 -7.61 -0.29
C ARG A 329 -6.38 -6.16 0.06
N PHE A 330 -5.54 -5.52 -0.75
CA PHE A 330 -5.14 -4.12 -0.61
C PHE A 330 -5.89 -3.29 -1.65
N TYR A 331 -6.79 -2.43 -1.20
CA TYR A 331 -7.65 -1.68 -2.11
C TYR A 331 -6.93 -0.47 -2.70
N PHE A 332 -7.12 -0.24 -3.99
CA PHE A 332 -6.64 0.98 -4.66
C PHE A 332 -7.53 2.18 -4.31
N ASN A 333 -6.99 3.39 -4.46
CA ASN A 333 -7.60 4.65 -4.03
C ASN A 333 -9.02 4.89 -4.57
N ASP A 334 -9.31 4.40 -5.78
CA ASP A 334 -10.56 4.64 -6.47
C ASP A 334 -11.58 3.53 -6.24
N PHE A 335 -11.21 2.48 -5.49
CA PHE A 335 -12.07 1.34 -5.18
C PHE A 335 -13.46 1.77 -4.71
N LEU A 336 -13.54 2.64 -3.69
CA LEU A 336 -14.83 3.09 -3.13
C LEU A 336 -15.69 3.77 -4.20
N LYS A 337 -15.09 4.67 -5.00
CA LYS A 337 -15.74 5.39 -6.09
C LYS A 337 -16.31 4.45 -7.15
N ARG A 338 -15.61 3.35 -7.44
CA ARG A 338 -16.04 2.38 -8.45
C ARG A 338 -17.03 1.35 -7.91
N GLN A 339 -16.93 0.99 -6.64
CA GLN A 339 -17.82 0.00 -6.04
C GLN A 339 -19.26 0.52 -6.00
N ILE A 340 -19.44 1.80 -5.63
CA ILE A 340 -20.75 2.43 -5.43
C ILE A 340 -20.95 3.59 -6.43
N PRO A 341 -21.30 3.31 -7.70
CA PRO A 341 -21.52 4.36 -8.69
C PRO A 341 -22.78 5.16 -8.37
N LYS A 342 -22.66 6.49 -8.30
CA LYS A 342 -23.73 7.42 -7.89
C LYS A 342 -24.83 7.58 -8.93
N ASN A 343 -24.48 7.43 -10.21
CA ASN A 343 -25.39 7.70 -11.33
C ASN A 343 -25.11 6.77 -12.53
N LEU A 344 -25.99 6.85 -13.53
CA LEU A 344 -25.89 6.03 -14.76
C LEU A 344 -24.59 6.26 -15.53
N LEU A 345 -24.06 7.49 -15.54
CA LEU A 345 -22.79 7.80 -16.21
C LEU A 345 -21.62 7.09 -15.53
N GLU A 346 -21.56 7.09 -14.20
CA GLU A 346 -20.55 6.36 -13.44
C GLU A 346 -20.68 4.84 -13.58
N ARG A 347 -21.91 4.32 -13.65
CA ARG A 347 -22.16 2.92 -14.01
C ARG A 347 -21.61 2.60 -15.40
N GLY A 348 -21.82 3.49 -16.37
CA GLY A 348 -21.23 3.38 -17.72
C GLY A 348 -19.69 3.39 -17.69
N LYS A 349 -19.08 4.33 -16.96
CA LYS A 349 -17.62 4.39 -16.78
C LYS A 349 -17.05 3.12 -16.14
N LYS A 350 -17.77 2.51 -15.18
CA LYS A 350 -17.36 1.26 -14.52
C LYS A 350 -17.25 0.09 -15.49
N ILE A 351 -18.09 0.04 -16.52
CA ILE A 351 -18.05 -1.04 -17.54
C ILE A 351 -16.71 -1.02 -18.29
N PHE A 352 -16.20 0.17 -18.62
CA PHE A 352 -14.92 0.35 -19.32
C PHE A 352 -13.71 0.46 -18.38
N TYR A 353 -13.87 0.17 -17.09
CA TYR A 353 -12.78 0.28 -16.14
C TYR A 353 -11.79 -0.89 -16.30
N THR A 354 -10.53 -0.57 -16.59
CA THR A 354 -9.47 -1.53 -16.95
C THR A 354 -8.37 -1.67 -15.89
N ARG A 355 -8.48 -1.01 -14.73
CA ARG A 355 -7.45 -1.01 -13.67
C ARG A 355 -7.87 -1.73 -12.38
N PRO A 356 -6.90 -2.25 -11.59
CA PRO A 356 -7.04 -2.82 -10.26
C PRO A 356 -8.27 -2.42 -9.47
N TYR A 357 -9.08 -3.32 -8.89
CA TYR A 357 -9.83 -2.87 -7.70
C TYR A 357 -9.01 -3.03 -6.43
N TYR A 358 -8.20 -4.08 -6.38
CA TYR A 358 -7.28 -4.33 -5.27
C TYR A 358 -6.10 -5.19 -5.74
N ALA A 359 -5.07 -5.25 -4.92
CA ALA A 359 -4.01 -6.26 -4.99
C ALA A 359 -4.29 -7.37 -3.98
N MET A 360 -3.95 -8.62 -4.31
CA MET A 360 -4.02 -9.77 -3.42
C MET A 360 -2.62 -10.25 -3.06
N TYR A 361 -2.44 -10.59 -1.78
CA TYR A 361 -1.25 -11.26 -1.28
C TYR A 361 -1.63 -12.44 -0.41
N GLY A 362 -0.96 -13.58 -0.58
CA GLY A 362 -1.15 -14.77 0.22
C GLY A 362 -0.27 -15.90 -0.31
N ASP A 363 0.12 -16.82 0.57
CA ASP A 363 1.09 -17.87 0.22
C ASP A 363 0.48 -18.92 -0.73
N ASN A 364 -0.84 -19.11 -0.68
CA ASN A 364 -1.57 -20.14 -1.43
C ASN A 364 -2.53 -19.57 -2.49
N LEU A 365 -2.22 -18.38 -3.04
CA LEU A 365 -3.08 -17.75 -4.05
C LEU A 365 -3.07 -18.54 -5.36
N ALA A 366 -4.12 -19.32 -5.58
CA ALA A 366 -4.36 -20.06 -6.82
C ALA A 366 -5.21 -19.24 -7.80
N ILE A 367 -4.76 -18.08 -8.29
CA ILE A 367 -5.51 -17.35 -9.33
C ILE A 367 -4.59 -16.69 -10.36
N GLY A 368 -4.83 -17.03 -11.63
CA GLY A 368 -4.30 -16.34 -12.82
C GLY A 368 -5.24 -15.23 -13.30
N GLN A 369 -4.70 -14.28 -14.05
CA GLN A 369 -5.40 -13.11 -14.62
C GLN A 369 -6.51 -13.46 -15.65
N SER A 370 -6.83 -14.74 -15.85
CA SER A 370 -7.70 -15.24 -16.91
C SER A 370 -9.14 -14.71 -16.79
N GLN A 371 -9.70 -14.65 -15.58
CA GLN A 371 -11.06 -14.12 -15.38
C GLN A 371 -11.15 -12.63 -15.71
N PHE A 372 -10.11 -11.86 -15.39
CA PHE A 372 -10.01 -10.45 -15.77
C PHE A 372 -9.94 -10.28 -17.29
N MET A 373 -9.03 -11.01 -17.94
CA MET A 373 -8.89 -10.96 -19.40
C MET A 373 -10.17 -11.40 -20.10
N PHE A 374 -10.85 -12.42 -19.58
CA PHE A 374 -12.15 -12.85 -20.09
C PHE A 374 -13.20 -11.73 -19.97
N ARG A 375 -13.30 -11.04 -18.84
CA ARG A 375 -14.22 -9.90 -18.68
C ARG A 375 -13.92 -8.76 -19.66
N ILE A 376 -12.64 -8.41 -19.83
CA ILE A 376 -12.24 -7.38 -20.81
C ILE A 376 -12.64 -7.83 -22.21
N ILE A 377 -12.20 -9.00 -22.65
CA ILE A 377 -12.46 -9.52 -24.00
C ILE A 377 -13.96 -9.59 -24.27
N THR A 378 -14.76 -10.10 -23.33
CA THR A 378 -16.22 -10.19 -23.48
C THR A 378 -16.89 -8.82 -23.50
N THR A 379 -16.52 -7.89 -22.62
CA THR A 379 -17.06 -6.52 -22.62
C THR A 379 -16.77 -5.83 -23.95
N TYR A 380 -15.50 -5.77 -24.38
CA TYR A 380 -15.13 -5.13 -25.63
C TYR A 380 -15.72 -5.84 -26.86
N GLY A 381 -15.82 -7.17 -26.83
CA GLY A 381 -16.48 -7.97 -27.85
C GLY A 381 -17.97 -7.65 -27.99
N LEU A 382 -18.69 -7.49 -26.87
CA LEU A 382 -20.11 -7.09 -26.87
C LEU A 382 -20.30 -5.68 -27.45
N PHE A 383 -19.44 -4.72 -27.10
CA PHE A 383 -19.54 -3.38 -27.67
C PHE A 383 -19.18 -3.33 -29.15
N LEU A 384 -18.19 -4.12 -29.59
CA LEU A 384 -17.89 -4.29 -31.00
C LEU A 384 -19.10 -4.85 -31.76
N LEU A 385 -19.75 -5.88 -31.22
CA LEU A 385 -20.95 -6.47 -31.81
C LEU A 385 -22.12 -5.46 -31.86
N LEU A 386 -22.35 -4.70 -30.79
CA LEU A 386 -23.35 -3.63 -30.76
C LEU A 386 -23.08 -2.56 -31.82
N ALA A 387 -21.82 -2.12 -31.95
CA ALA A 387 -21.42 -1.14 -32.96
C ALA A 387 -21.65 -1.66 -34.39
N LEU A 388 -21.34 -2.94 -34.65
CA LEU A 388 -21.62 -3.60 -35.92
C LEU A 388 -23.13 -3.70 -36.19
N CYS A 389 -23.94 -4.09 -35.20
CA CYS A 389 -25.40 -4.14 -35.32
C CYS A 389 -25.99 -2.78 -35.67
N LEU A 390 -25.52 -1.71 -35.03
CA LEU A 390 -25.94 -0.34 -35.35
C LEU A 390 -25.52 0.02 -36.78
N PHE A 391 -24.25 -0.19 -37.15
CA PHE A 391 -23.73 0.14 -38.48
C PHE A 391 -24.50 -0.58 -39.61
N PHE A 392 -24.71 -1.89 -39.49
CA PHE A 392 -25.44 -2.69 -40.47
C PHE A 392 -26.96 -2.45 -40.43
N GLY A 393 -27.53 -2.24 -39.25
CA GLY A 393 -28.94 -1.87 -39.07
C GLY A 393 -29.28 -0.54 -39.75
N PHE A 394 -28.44 0.49 -39.57
CA PHE A 394 -28.59 1.77 -40.26
C PHE A 394 -28.45 1.63 -41.78
N LYS A 395 -27.52 0.79 -42.26
CA LYS A 395 -27.36 0.54 -43.70
C LYS A 395 -28.58 -0.16 -44.30
N SER A 396 -29.15 -1.14 -43.59
CA SER A 396 -30.38 -1.84 -44.01
C SER A 396 -31.58 -0.89 -44.05
N PHE A 397 -31.75 -0.05 -43.03
CA PHE A 397 -32.81 0.95 -42.98
C PHE A 397 -32.72 1.99 -44.10
N ARG A 398 -31.50 2.46 -44.44
CA ARG A 398 -31.28 3.37 -45.58
C ARG A 398 -31.61 2.71 -46.92
N LYS A 399 -31.22 1.45 -47.13
CA LYS A 399 -31.60 0.70 -48.34
C LYS A 399 -33.12 0.52 -48.44
N HIS A 400 -33.79 0.21 -47.34
CA HIS A 400 -35.24 0.02 -47.36
C HIS A 400 -35.99 1.33 -47.65
N LYS A 401 -35.57 2.47 -47.07
CA LYS A 401 -36.12 3.79 -47.42
C LYS A 401 -35.90 4.19 -48.88
N ALA A 402 -34.78 3.79 -49.49
CA ALA A 402 -34.50 4.06 -50.89
C ALA A 402 -35.33 3.19 -51.85
N ALA A 403 -35.84 2.04 -51.40
CA ALA A 403 -36.71 1.15 -52.20
C ALA A 403 -38.21 1.49 -52.10
N ILE A 404 -38.60 2.37 -51.16
CA ILE A 404 -39.99 2.84 -50.96
C ILE A 404 -40.21 4.20 -51.66
N LYS A 405 -39.15 4.80 -52.20
CA LYS A 405 -39.23 5.93 -53.15
C LYS A 405 -39.09 5.38 -54.56
#